data_AF-A0A542FXR2-F1
#
_entry.id   AF-A0A542FXR2-F1
#
_cell.length_a   1.000
_cell.length_b   1.000
_cell.length_c   1.000
_cell.angle_alpha   90.00
_cell.angle_beta   90.00
_cell.angle_gamma   90.00
#
_symmetry.space_group_name_H-M   'P 1'
#
loop_
_entity.id
_entity.type
_entity.pdbx_description
1 polymer ?
#
loop_
_entity_poly.entity_id
_entity_poly.type
_entity_poly.pdbx_seq_one_letter_code
_entity_poly.pdbx_strand_id
1 'polypeptide(L)'
;MEIVRFVAAILNVALVLYVLVLLARLVLEWVPFFNREWRPRGAGLVAAEIVYSLTDPPIRLFRRLIPPLRVGGIAIDFGFALTMLLCFILLSVTRAFMAA
;
A
#
# COMPACT_ATOMS: atom_id res chain seq x y z
N MET A 1 29.28 8.97 2.87
CA MET A 1 28.47 8.86 4.11
C MET A 1 27.91 7.44 4.19
N GLU A 2 28.74 6.48 4.59
CA GLU A 2 28.38 5.04 4.50
C GLU A 2 27.17 4.66 5.34
N ILE A 3 27.02 5.28 6.52
CA ILE A 3 25.88 5.05 7.41
C ILE A 3 24.57 5.45 6.71
N VAL A 4 24.55 6.61 6.04
CA VAL A 4 23.35 7.11 5.36
C VAL A 4 22.95 6.17 4.22
N ARG A 5 23.93 5.69 3.44
CA ARG A 5 23.70 4.71 2.38
C ARG A 5 23.12 3.40 2.91
N PHE A 6 23.68 2.89 3.99
CA PHE A 6 23.22 1.65 4.61
C PHE A 6 21.78 1.78 5.12
N VAL A 7 21.46 2.87 5.83
CA VAL A 7 20.10 3.15 6.30
C VAL A 7 19.13 3.30 5.11
N ALA A 8 19.53 4.03 4.07
CA ALA A 8 18.72 4.19 2.87
C ALA A 8 18.43 2.86 2.17
N ALA A 9 19.38 1.91 2.16
CA ALA A 9 19.19 0.59 1.60
C ALA A 9 18.17 -0.24 2.38
N ILE A 10 18.25 -0.25 3.71
CA ILE A 10 17.28 -0.95 4.55
C ILE A 10 15.88 -0.38 4.33
N LEU A 11 15.75 0.96 4.34
CA LEU A 11 14.47 1.63 4.10
C LEU A 11 13.93 1.35 2.70
N ASN A 12 14.79 1.30 1.67
CA ASN A 12 14.37 0.99 0.32
C ASN A 12 13.78 -0.42 0.23
N VAL A 13 14.44 -1.43 0.81
CA VAL A 13 13.95 -2.80 0.85
C VAL A 13 12.61 -2.88 1.59
N ALA A 14 12.50 -2.22 2.76
CA ALA A 14 11.25 -2.18 3.51
C ALA A 14 10.10 -1.54 2.71
N LEU A 15 10.37 -0.44 2.00
CA LEU A 15 9.39 0.22 1.13
C LEU A 15 8.96 -0.68 -0.04
N VAL A 16 9.89 -1.43 -0.65
CA VAL A 16 9.56 -2.39 -1.71
C VAL A 16 8.63 -3.48 -1.16
N LEU A 17 8.96 -4.05 0.00
CA LEU A 17 8.09 -5.05 0.65
C LEU A 17 6.71 -4.47 0.96
N TYR A 18 6.66 -3.23 1.42
CA TYR A 18 5.39 -2.56 1.69
C TYR A 18 4.56 -2.32 0.42
N VAL A 19 5.20 -1.97 -0.71
CA VAL A 19 4.52 -1.88 -2.01
C VAL A 19 3.94 -3.24 -2.42
N LEU A 20 4.66 -4.35 -2.19
CA LEU A 20 4.12 -5.69 -2.44
C LEU A 20 2.89 -5.99 -1.58
N VAL A 21 2.86 -5.54 -0.32
CA VAL A 21 1.69 -5.66 0.56
C VAL A 21 0.52 -4.80 0.04
N LEU A 22 0.76 -3.58 -0.45
CA LEU A 22 -0.29 -2.78 -1.10
C LEU A 22 -0.83 -3.45 -2.37
N LEU A 23 0.01 -4.12 -3.15
CA LEU A 23 -0.44 -4.90 -4.30
C LEU A 23 -1.25 -6.12 -3.86
N ALA A 24 -0.84 -6.83 -2.81
CA ALA A 24 -1.62 -7.91 -2.23
C ALA A 24 -3.01 -7.40 -1.78
N ARG A 25 -3.08 -6.21 -1.17
CA ARG A 25 -4.34 -5.57 -0.81
C ARG A 25 -5.22 -5.33 -2.03
N LEU A 26 -4.65 -4.80 -3.11
CA LEU A 26 -5.37 -4.57 -4.36
C LEU A 26 -5.97 -5.87 -4.92
N VAL A 27 -5.20 -6.96 -4.89
CA VAL A 27 -5.69 -8.29 -5.27
C VAL A 27 -6.84 -8.73 -4.37
N LEU A 28 -6.69 -8.62 -3.04
CA LEU A 28 -7.73 -8.98 -2.08
C LEU A 28 -9.03 -8.18 -2.27
N GLU A 29 -8.93 -6.90 -2.64
CA GLU A 29 -10.07 -6.06 -2.98
C GLU A 29 -10.73 -6.50 -4.30
N TRP A 30 -9.98 -7.09 -5.23
CA TRP A 30 -10.48 -7.57 -6.52
C TRP A 30 -11.11 -8.97 -6.46
N VAL A 31 -10.68 -9.85 -5.53
CA VAL A 31 -11.22 -11.22 -5.45
C VAL A 31 -12.76 -11.27 -5.40
N PRO A 32 -13.46 -10.45 -4.58
CA PRO A 32 -14.92 -10.45 -4.52
C PRO A 32 -15.62 -10.03 -5.82
N PHE A 33 -14.95 -9.26 -6.68
CA PHE A 33 -15.52 -8.89 -7.99
C PHE A 33 -15.61 -10.11 -8.92
N PHE A 34 -14.66 -11.05 -8.81
CA PHE A 34 -14.66 -12.29 -9.59
C PHE A 34 -15.47 -13.40 -8.93
N ASN A 35 -15.49 -13.46 -7.59
CA ASN A 35 -16.30 -14.42 -6.84
C ASN A 35 -16.96 -13.73 -5.63
N ARG A 36 -18.25 -13.37 -5.78
CA ARG A 36 -19.02 -12.66 -4.75
C ARG A 36 -19.24 -13.45 -3.46
N GLU A 37 -19.14 -14.79 -3.51
CA GLU A 37 -19.28 -15.65 -2.33
C GLU A 37 -17.95 -15.85 -1.60
N TRP A 38 -16.84 -15.38 -2.17
CA TRP A 38 -15.54 -15.52 -1.58
C TRP A 38 -15.47 -14.77 -0.24
N ARG A 39 -15.17 -15.51 0.81
CA ARG A 39 -14.84 -15.01 2.14
C ARG A 39 -13.57 -15.70 2.59
N PRO A 40 -12.53 -14.96 3.02
CA PRO A 40 -11.31 -15.57 3.48
C PRO A 40 -11.59 -16.43 4.72
N ARG A 41 -11.10 -17.67 4.74
CA ARG A 41 -11.25 -18.63 5.84
C ARG A 41 -9.89 -19.24 6.20
N GLY A 42 -9.72 -19.62 7.46
CA GLY A 42 -8.48 -20.25 7.95
C GLY A 42 -7.25 -19.36 7.71
N ALA A 43 -6.19 -19.92 7.13
CA ALA A 43 -4.94 -19.21 6.85
C ALA A 43 -5.12 -17.97 5.95
N GLY A 44 -6.07 -18.01 5.00
CA GLY A 44 -6.35 -16.87 4.12
C GLY A 44 -6.93 -15.66 4.87
N LEU A 45 -7.66 -15.90 5.96
CA LEU A 45 -8.16 -14.83 6.82
C LEU A 45 -7.03 -14.12 7.55
N VAL A 46 -6.08 -14.89 8.09
CA VAL A 46 -4.91 -14.33 8.78
C VAL A 46 -4.07 -13.49 7.81
N ALA A 47 -3.82 -14.00 6.60
CA ALA A 47 -3.09 -13.26 5.57
C ALA A 47 -3.80 -11.95 5.19
N ALA A 48 -5.13 -12.01 4.96
CA ALA A 48 -5.91 -10.83 4.63
C ALA A 48 -5.89 -9.79 5.77
N GLU A 49 -6.06 -10.22 7.02
CA GLU A 49 -6.03 -9.35 8.20
C GLU A 49 -4.67 -8.65 8.35
N ILE A 50 -3.55 -9.35 8.13
CA ILE A 50 -2.21 -8.75 8.15
C ILE A 50 -2.09 -7.68 7.07
N VAL A 51 -2.50 -7.99 5.84
CA VAL A 51 -2.45 -7.05 4.72
C VAL A 51 -3.27 -5.80 5.04
N TYR A 52 -4.53 -5.97 5.48
CA TYR A 52 -5.40 -4.85 5.83
C TYR A 52 -4.87 -4.05 7.02
N SER A 53 -4.37 -4.71 8.06
CA SER A 53 -3.78 -4.05 9.23
C SER A 53 -2.59 -3.17 8.87
N LEU A 54 -1.73 -3.63 7.96
CA LEU A 54 -0.56 -2.86 7.51
C LEU A 54 -0.94 -1.69 6.59
N THR A 55 -1.99 -1.84 5.78
CA THR A 55 -2.31 -0.89 4.71
C THR A 55 -3.43 0.09 5.07
N ASP A 56 -4.33 -0.26 5.99
CA ASP A 56 -5.44 0.59 6.43
C ASP A 56 -5.01 1.89 7.12
N PRO A 57 -4.01 1.92 8.03
CA PRO A 57 -3.63 3.16 8.71
C PRO A 57 -3.23 4.30 7.74
N PRO A 58 -2.31 4.11 6.77
CA PRO A 58 -1.95 5.17 5.84
C PRO A 58 -3.08 5.50 4.87
N ILE A 59 -3.82 4.51 4.36
CA ILE A 59 -4.96 4.77 3.47
C ILE A 59 -6.03 5.61 4.19
N ARG A 60 -6.36 5.27 5.44
CA ARG A 60 -7.32 6.04 6.24
C ARG A 60 -6.81 7.45 6.54
N LEU A 61 -5.51 7.63 6.76
CA LEU A 61 -4.91 8.95 6.91
C LEU A 61 -5.18 9.81 5.68
N PHE A 62 -4.91 9.30 4.48
CA PHE A 62 -5.17 10.04 3.24
C PHE A 62 -6.64 10.26 2.96
N ARG A 63 -7.51 9.27 3.24
CA ARG A 63 -8.97 9.43 3.09
C ARG A 63 -9.55 10.50 4.00
N ARG A 64 -8.91 10.81 5.13
CA ARG A 64 -9.30 11.94 6.00
C ARG A 64 -8.93 13.29 5.40
N LEU A 65 -7.82 13.37 4.67
CA LEU A 65 -7.36 14.61 4.04
C LEU A 65 -8.07 14.88 2.71
N ILE A 66 -8.23 13.85 1.89
CA ILE A 66 -8.84 13.92 0.56
C ILE A 66 -9.91 12.82 0.50
N PRO A 67 -11.18 13.16 0.81
CA PRO A 67 -12.26 12.18 0.78
C PRO A 67 -12.46 11.63 -0.64
N PRO A 68 -12.93 10.38 -0.77
CA PRO A 68 -13.14 9.75 -2.06
C PRO A 68 -14.16 10.54 -2.89
N LEU A 69 -13.76 10.97 -4.10
CA LEU A 69 -14.70 11.62 -5.01
C LEU A 69 -15.57 10.56 -5.66
N ARG A 70 -16.87 10.75 -5.54
CA ARG A 70 -17.87 9.95 -6.23
C ARG A 70 -18.26 10.70 -7.50
N VAL A 71 -17.94 10.12 -8.65
CA VAL A 71 -18.33 10.66 -9.95
C VAL A 71 -19.38 9.71 -10.53
N GLY A 72 -20.64 10.13 -10.45
CA GLY A 72 -21.78 9.28 -10.79
C GLY A 72 -21.90 8.07 -9.86
N GLY A 73 -21.89 6.86 -10.42
CA GLY A 73 -21.96 5.58 -9.68
C GLY A 73 -20.61 4.98 -9.28
N ILE A 74 -19.48 5.60 -9.64
CA ILE A 74 -18.13 5.09 -9.38
C ILE A 74 -17.45 5.95 -8.31
N ALA A 75 -16.95 5.32 -7.26
CA ALA A 75 -16.11 5.96 -6.27
C ALA A 75 -14.63 5.76 -6.62
N ILE A 76 -13.86 6.85 -6.71
CA ILE A 76 -12.42 6.80 -6.92
C ILE A 76 -11.74 6.83 -5.55
N ASP A 77 -10.99 5.77 -5.21
CA ASP A 77 -10.26 5.69 -3.94
C ASP A 77 -8.89 6.39 -4.04
N PHE A 78 -8.90 7.69 -3.78
CA PHE A 78 -7.68 8.48 -3.67
C PHE A 78 -6.79 8.04 -2.52
N GLY A 79 -7.34 7.42 -1.47
CA GLY A 79 -6.55 7.01 -0.31
C GLY A 79 -5.51 5.95 -0.66
N PHE A 80 -5.94 4.91 -1.39
CA PHE A 80 -5.04 3.88 -1.89
C PHE A 80 -4.03 4.45 -2.88
N ALA A 81 -4.51 5.22 -3.87
CA ALA A 81 -3.65 5.80 -4.90
C ALA A 81 -2.58 6.73 -4.32
N LEU A 82 -2.93 7.59 -3.36
CA LEU A 82 -2.00 8.49 -2.68
C LEU A 82 -1.01 7.75 -1.80
N THR A 83 -1.46 6.69 -1.11
CA THR A 83 -0.55 5.83 -0.32
C THR A 83 0.50 5.20 -1.23
N MET A 84 0.07 4.62 -2.35
CA MET A 84 0.96 4.02 -3.34
C MET A 84 1.93 5.05 -3.94
N LEU A 85 1.42 6.24 -4.30
CA LEU A 85 2.23 7.33 -4.83
C LEU A 85 3.29 7.79 -3.82
N LEU A 86 2.92 7.95 -2.56
CA LEU A 86 3.86 8.30 -1.49
C LEU A 86 4.99 7.25 -1.41
N CYS A 87 4.65 5.96 -1.45
CA CYS A 87 5.66 4.90 -1.45
C CYS A 87 6.62 5.01 -2.63
N PHE A 88 6.14 5.31 -3.84
CA PHE A 88 7.03 5.50 -5.00
C PHE A 88 7.92 6.74 -4.87
N ILE A 89 7.41 7.83 -4.30
CA ILE A 89 8.22 9.02 -4.01
C ILE A 89 9.32 8.65 -2.99
N LEU A 90 8.98 7.97 -1.90
CA LEU A 90 9.95 7.54 -0.88
C LEU A 90 10.99 6.55 -1.45
N LEU A 91 10.59 5.66 -2.36
CA LEU A 91 11.51 4.77 -3.07
C LEU A 91 12.48 5.55 -3.95
N SER A 92 12.01 6.58 -4.67
CA SER A 92 12.86 7.45 -5.48
C SER A 92 13.88 8.19 -4.60
N VAL A 93 13.42 8.78 -3.49
CA VAL A 93 14.25 9.51 -2.53
C VAL A 93 15.31 8.61 -1.90
N THR A 94 14.93 7.44 -1.40
CA THR A 94 15.89 6.47 -0.81
C THR A 94 16.91 5.97 -1.82
N ARG A 95 16.52 5.77 -3.09
CA ARG A 95 17.46 5.43 -4.17
C ARG A 95 18.45 6.55 -4.46
N ALA A 96 18.00 7.80 -4.46
CA ALA A 96 18.89 8.94 -4.63
C ALA A 96 19.94 9.00 -3.51
N PHE A 97 19.55 8.76 -2.26
CA PHE A 97 20.49 8.72 -1.12
C PHE A 97 21.44 7.53 -1.13
N MET A 98 21.06 6.40 -1.71
CA MET A 98 21.98 5.26 -1.92
C MET A 98 23.00 5.54 -3.03
N ALA A 99 22.61 6.31 -4.05
CA ALA A 99 23.45 6.63 -5.20
C ALA A 99 24.44 7.78 -4.94
N ALA A 100 24.07 8.73 -4.07
CA ALA A 100 24.95 9.79 -3.55
C ALA A 100 26.09 9.24 -2.69
#